data_AF-A0A2N2CI38-F1
#
_entry.id   AF-A0A2N2CI38-F1
#
_cell.length_a   1.000
_cell.length_b   1.000
_cell.length_c   1.000
_cell.angle_alpha   90.00
_cell.angle_beta   90.00
_cell.angle_gamma   90.00
#
_symmetry.space_group_name_H-M   'P 1'
#
loop_
_entity.id
_entity.type
_entity.pdbx_description
1 polymer ?
#
loop_
_entity_poly.entity_id
_entity_poly.type
_entity_poly.pdbx_seq_one_letter_code
_entity_poly.pdbx_strand_id
1 'polypeptide(L)'
;MAKVELNEKKQIKASVYLKRLNEIETYYAALEKKQDEARAEIGALQDQLKVLNVDYFTVIDEIAANAINNKRRALKDRIADLEMVIQMDVKGIIREKLIKNPEIQVMRQQAKSEFNTFKEELDNEIKELDKQIERIKELEREHKHYLAEQKISELRKNINR
;
A
#
# COMPACT_ATOMS: atom_id res chain seq x y z
N MET A 1 12.10 8.94 29.69
CA MET A 1 10.65 9.18 29.48
C MET A 1 10.36 9.90 28.16
N ALA A 2 11.01 11.03 27.85
CA ALA A 2 10.75 11.80 26.61
C ALA A 2 10.94 11.04 25.28
N LYS A 3 11.89 10.09 25.17
CA LYS A 3 12.07 9.27 23.96
C LYS A 3 10.91 8.29 23.70
N VAL A 4 10.28 7.77 24.76
CA VAL A 4 9.18 6.80 24.65
C VAL A 4 7.90 7.48 24.19
N GLU A 5 7.56 8.64 24.78
CA GLU A 5 6.39 9.44 24.38
C GLU A 5 6.50 9.98 22.94
N LEU A 6 7.71 10.30 22.48
CA LEU A 6 7.94 10.72 21.10
C LEU A 6 7.70 9.56 20.12
N ASN A 7 8.05 8.33 20.53
CA ASN A 7 7.89 7.13 19.72
C ASN A 7 6.40 6.73 19.60
N GLU A 8 5.65 6.81 20.70
CA GLU A 8 4.21 6.55 20.72
C GLU A 8 3.43 7.54 19.84
N LYS A 9 3.74 8.85 19.93
CA LYS A 9 3.10 9.85 19.07
C LYS A 9 3.37 9.63 17.58
N LYS A 10 4.56 9.13 17.23
CA LYS A 10 4.92 8.77 15.84
C LYS A 10 4.18 7.52 15.36
N GLN A 11 4.10 6.48 16.20
CA GLN A 11 3.33 5.27 15.90
C GLN A 11 1.84 5.56 15.68
N ILE A 12 1.25 6.43 16.50
CA ILE A 12 -0.15 6.85 16.35
C ILE A 12 -0.34 7.56 15.01
N LYS A 13 0.53 8.51 14.64
CA LYS A 13 0.45 9.19 13.33
C LYS A 13 0.61 8.23 12.15
N ALA A 14 1.54 7.28 12.23
CA ALA A 14 1.74 6.26 11.21
C ALA A 14 0.50 5.36 11.05
N SER A 15 -0.15 4.99 12.15
CA SER A 15 -1.38 4.18 12.13
C SER A 15 -2.56 4.91 11.46
N VAL A 16 -2.72 6.21 11.75
CA VAL A 16 -3.74 7.05 11.12
C VAL A 16 -3.48 7.20 9.63
N TYR A 17 -2.21 7.32 9.23
CA TYR A 17 -1.81 7.37 7.82
C TYR A 17 -2.12 6.07 7.08
N LEU A 18 -1.72 4.92 7.64
CA LEU A 18 -2.02 3.60 7.06
C LEU A 18 -3.53 3.38 6.91
N LYS A 19 -4.31 3.78 7.91
CA LYS A 19 -5.77 3.71 7.85
C LYS A 19 -6.34 4.52 6.69
N ARG A 20 -5.91 5.78 6.54
CA ARG A 20 -6.34 6.64 5.41
C ARG A 20 -5.93 6.08 4.05
N LEU A 21 -4.75 5.47 3.96
CA LEU A 21 -4.27 4.85 2.73
C LEU A 21 -5.15 3.64 2.35
N ASN A 22 -5.48 2.79 3.32
CA ASN A 22 -6.39 1.65 3.12
C ASN A 22 -7.81 2.10 2.72
N GLU A 23 -8.32 3.18 3.31
CA GLU A 23 -9.64 3.74 2.95
C GLU A 23 -9.67 4.19 1.48
N ILE A 24 -8.59 4.80 1.01
CA ILE A 24 -8.42 5.23 -0.37
C ILE A 24 -8.31 4.04 -1.33
N GLU A 25 -7.51 3.03 -0.98
CA GLU A 25 -7.39 1.80 -1.78
C GLU A 25 -8.73 1.06 -1.90
N THR A 26 -9.49 1.01 -0.80
CA THR A 26 -10.84 0.42 -0.80
C THR A 26 -11.79 1.20 -1.70
N TYR A 27 -11.74 2.53 -1.64
CA TYR A 27 -12.53 3.39 -2.51
C TYR A 27 -12.17 3.20 -3.99
N TYR A 28 -10.88 3.00 -4.31
CA TYR A 28 -10.43 2.70 -5.67
C TYR A 28 -11.01 1.38 -6.18
N ALA A 29 -10.86 0.31 -5.40
CA ALA A 29 -11.39 -1.00 -5.78
C ALA A 29 -12.90 -0.96 -6.04
N ALA A 30 -13.63 -0.18 -5.23
CA ALA A 30 -15.07 0.03 -5.43
C ALA A 30 -15.38 0.84 -6.71
N LEU A 31 -14.57 1.84 -7.06
CA LEU A 31 -14.77 2.66 -8.25
C LEU A 31 -14.39 1.92 -9.53
N GLU A 32 -13.29 1.17 -9.52
CA GLU A 32 -12.87 0.31 -10.63
C GLU A 32 -13.94 -0.74 -10.92
N LYS A 33 -14.46 -1.39 -9.87
CA LYS A 33 -15.61 -2.31 -9.99
C LYS A 33 -16.83 -1.65 -10.62
N LYS A 34 -17.18 -0.42 -10.22
CA LYS A 34 -18.29 0.33 -10.84
C LYS A 34 -18.05 0.63 -12.31
N GLN A 35 -16.81 0.92 -12.71
CA GLN A 35 -16.48 1.15 -14.12
C GLN A 35 -16.58 -0.13 -14.93
N ASP A 36 -16.15 -1.27 -14.39
CA ASP A 36 -16.28 -2.56 -15.05
C ASP A 36 -17.74 -3.00 -15.16
N GLU A 37 -18.54 -2.79 -14.11
CA GLU A 37 -20.00 -2.98 -14.14
C GLU A 37 -20.65 -2.09 -15.22
N ALA A 38 -20.28 -0.80 -15.30
CA ALA A 38 -20.79 0.11 -16.31
C ALA A 38 -20.39 -0.31 -17.74
N ARG A 39 -19.16 -0.80 -17.95
CA ARG A 39 -18.71 -1.34 -19.24
C ARG A 39 -19.53 -2.57 -19.66
N ALA A 40 -19.79 -3.48 -18.72
CA ALA A 40 -20.60 -4.66 -18.97
C ALA A 40 -22.06 -4.27 -19.29
N GLU A 41 -22.64 -3.32 -18.55
CA GLU A 41 -24.00 -2.81 -18.80
C GLU A 41 -24.09 -2.15 -20.18
N ILE A 42 -23.12 -1.30 -20.57
CA ILE A 42 -23.08 -0.70 -21.91
C ILE A 42 -23.06 -1.78 -22.99
N GLY A 43 -22.24 -2.82 -22.85
CA GLY A 43 -22.19 -3.92 -23.81
C GLY A 43 -23.57 -4.57 -24.03
N ALA A 44 -24.26 -4.88 -22.93
CA ALA A 44 -25.61 -5.45 -22.99
C ALA A 44 -26.63 -4.49 -23.62
N LEU A 45 -26.59 -3.20 -23.29
CA LEU A 45 -27.49 -2.19 -23.85
C LEU A 45 -27.21 -1.96 -25.36
N GLN A 46 -25.95 -2.03 -25.78
CA GLN A 46 -25.57 -1.94 -27.19
C GLN A 46 -26.12 -3.13 -28.00
N ASP A 47 -26.08 -4.34 -27.43
CA ASP A 47 -26.67 -5.51 -28.07
C ASP A 47 -28.20 -5.43 -28.17
N GLN A 48 -28.88 -4.93 -27.12
CA GLN A 48 -30.31 -4.62 -27.20
C GLN A 48 -30.64 -3.57 -28.27
N LEU A 49 -29.79 -2.54 -28.39
CA LEU A 49 -29.92 -1.53 -29.44
C LEU A 49 -29.78 -2.11 -30.85
N LYS A 50 -28.87 -3.08 -31.05
CA LYS A 50 -28.73 -3.77 -32.36
C LYS A 50 -30.02 -4.49 -32.73
N VAL A 51 -30.62 -5.23 -31.79
CA VAL A 51 -31.91 -5.92 -32.02
C VAL A 51 -33.01 -4.91 -32.35
N LEU A 52 -33.18 -3.87 -31.53
CA LEU A 52 -34.20 -2.84 -31.76
C LEU A 52 -33.99 -2.05 -33.05
N ASN A 53 -32.74 -1.89 -33.52
CA ASN A 53 -32.47 -1.29 -34.82
C ASN A 53 -33.04 -2.16 -35.96
N VAL A 54 -32.84 -3.48 -35.90
CA VAL A 54 -33.40 -4.42 -36.88
C VAL A 54 -34.93 -4.40 -36.84
N ASP A 55 -35.52 -4.44 -35.64
CA ASP A 55 -36.98 -4.37 -35.46
C ASP A 55 -37.56 -3.08 -36.02
N TYR A 56 -36.89 -1.94 -35.81
CA TYR A 56 -37.34 -0.64 -36.31
C TYR A 56 -37.43 -0.59 -37.84
N PHE A 57 -36.48 -1.21 -38.56
CA PHE A 57 -36.48 -1.22 -40.03
C PHE A 57 -37.40 -2.29 -40.64
N THR A 58 -37.88 -3.24 -39.85
CA THR A 58 -38.76 -4.33 -40.31
C THR A 58 -40.23 -4.08 -39.97
N VAL A 59 -40.53 -3.18 -39.03
CA VAL A 59 -41.89 -2.80 -38.67
C VAL A 59 -42.49 -1.84 -39.69
N ILE A 60 -43.67 -2.20 -40.19
CA ILE A 60 -44.46 -1.41 -41.15
C ILE A 60 -45.47 -0.50 -40.41
N ASP A 61 -45.88 -0.87 -39.20
CA ASP A 61 -46.84 -0.12 -38.38
C ASP A 61 -46.18 1.09 -37.69
N GLU A 62 -46.75 2.28 -37.92
CA GLU A 62 -46.19 3.54 -37.44
C GLU A 62 -46.20 3.66 -35.91
N ILE A 63 -47.22 3.11 -35.25
CA ILE A 63 -47.35 3.14 -33.78
C ILE A 63 -46.25 2.27 -33.16
N ALA A 64 -46.04 1.06 -33.68
CA ALA A 64 -44.98 0.15 -33.25
C ALA A 64 -43.58 0.72 -33.55
N ALA A 65 -43.37 1.34 -34.72
CA ALA A 65 -42.10 1.98 -35.07
C ALA A 65 -41.76 3.12 -34.09
N ASN A 66 -42.75 3.94 -33.71
CA ASN A 66 -42.58 5.01 -32.73
C ASN A 66 -42.24 4.46 -31.34
N ALA A 67 -42.88 3.37 -30.90
CA ALA A 67 -42.57 2.73 -29.63
C ALA A 67 -41.14 2.17 -29.59
N ILE A 68 -40.68 1.54 -30.68
CA ILE A 68 -39.29 1.06 -30.81
C ILE A 68 -38.31 2.22 -30.79
N ASN A 69 -38.60 3.31 -31.50
CA ASN A 69 -37.74 4.50 -31.53
C ASN A 69 -37.58 5.15 -30.14
N ASN A 70 -38.66 5.23 -29.36
CA ASN A 70 -38.61 5.74 -27.98
C ASN A 70 -37.74 4.87 -27.07
N LYS A 71 -37.84 3.54 -27.19
CA LYS A 71 -36.96 2.60 -26.47
C LYS A 71 -35.49 2.78 -26.89
N ARG A 72 -35.21 2.93 -28.18
CA ARG A 72 -33.85 3.18 -28.70
C ARG A 72 -33.25 4.47 -28.13
N ARG A 73 -34.04 5.55 -28.02
CA ARG A 73 -33.59 6.81 -27.40
C ARG A 73 -33.25 6.62 -25.93
N ALA A 74 -34.15 6.01 -25.16
CA ALA A 74 -33.91 5.74 -23.74
C ALA A 74 -32.64 4.90 -23.49
N LEU A 75 -32.38 3.89 -24.33
CA LEU A 75 -31.15 3.10 -24.25
C LEU A 75 -29.90 3.92 -24.59
N LYS A 76 -29.96 4.81 -25.59
CA LYS A 76 -28.85 5.71 -25.93
C LYS A 76 -28.53 6.68 -24.81
N ASP A 77 -29.56 7.27 -24.20
CA ASP A 77 -29.39 8.19 -23.07
C ASP A 77 -28.73 7.45 -21.88
N ARG A 78 -29.18 6.23 -21.59
CA ARG A 78 -28.60 5.39 -20.55
C ARG A 78 -27.13 5.01 -20.83
N ILE A 79 -26.79 4.71 -22.09
CA ILE A 79 -25.40 4.45 -22.48
C ILE A 79 -24.55 5.70 -22.27
N ALA A 80 -25.02 6.87 -22.68
CA ALA A 80 -24.30 8.12 -22.50
C ALA A 80 -24.00 8.42 -21.02
N ASP A 81 -24.97 8.19 -20.13
CA ASP A 81 -24.77 8.34 -18.68
C ASP A 81 -23.68 7.40 -18.15
N LEU A 82 -23.68 6.13 -18.59
CA LEU A 82 -22.67 5.14 -18.19
C LEU A 82 -21.30 5.43 -18.78
N GLU A 83 -21.23 5.99 -20.00
CA GLU A 83 -19.98 6.46 -20.61
C GLU A 83 -19.36 7.60 -19.79
N MET A 84 -20.16 8.51 -19.22
CA MET A 84 -19.65 9.53 -18.29
C MET A 84 -19.02 8.91 -17.04
N VAL A 85 -19.59 7.82 -16.51
CA VAL A 85 -19.03 7.08 -15.35
C VAL A 85 -17.67 6.44 -15.70
N ILE A 86 -17.52 5.92 -16.92
CA ILE A 86 -16.25 5.37 -17.41
C ILE A 86 -15.22 6.47 -17.67
N GLN A 87 -15.67 7.62 -18.17
CA GLN A 87 -14.81 8.78 -18.44
C GLN A 87 -14.34 9.51 -17.18
N MET A 88 -14.91 9.22 -16.00
CA MET A 88 -14.35 9.71 -14.75
C MET A 88 -12.88 9.27 -14.64
N ASP A 89 -11.97 10.24 -14.72
CA ASP A 89 -10.52 9.98 -14.68
C ASP A 89 -10.09 9.62 -13.26
N VAL A 90 -10.26 8.34 -12.92
CA VAL A 90 -9.84 7.76 -11.64
C VAL A 90 -8.37 8.03 -11.38
N LYS A 91 -7.53 7.93 -12.44
CA LYS A 91 -6.08 8.15 -12.34
C LYS A 91 -5.74 9.63 -12.13
N GLY A 92 -6.47 10.55 -12.75
CA GLY A 92 -6.36 11.99 -12.56
C GLY A 92 -6.78 12.44 -11.16
N ILE A 93 -7.92 11.93 -10.68
CA ILE A 93 -8.43 12.19 -9.32
C ILE A 93 -7.44 11.69 -8.27
N ILE A 94 -6.84 10.50 -8.48
CA ILE A 94 -5.75 9.97 -7.64
C ILE A 94 -4.53 10.88 -7.69
N ARG A 95 -4.08 11.28 -8.89
CA ARG A 95 -2.91 12.14 -9.03
C ARG A 95 -3.11 13.47 -8.31
N GLU A 96 -4.29 14.07 -8.37
CA GLU A 96 -4.57 15.31 -7.65
C GLU A 96 -4.73 15.10 -6.14
N LYS A 97 -5.52 14.11 -5.70
CA LYS A 97 -5.85 13.93 -4.28
C LYS A 97 -4.76 13.24 -3.46
N LEU A 98 -3.95 12.37 -4.07
CA LEU A 98 -2.89 11.63 -3.38
C LEU A 98 -1.49 12.14 -3.70
N ILE A 99 -1.19 12.30 -4.99
CA ILE A 99 0.18 12.61 -5.42
C ILE A 99 0.47 14.09 -5.27
N LYS A 100 -0.49 14.97 -5.61
CA LYS A 100 -0.31 16.43 -5.55
C LYS A 100 -0.82 17.07 -4.27
N ASN A 101 -1.47 16.32 -3.37
CA ASN A 101 -1.90 16.89 -2.10
C ASN A 101 -0.68 17.29 -1.27
N PRO A 102 -0.48 18.59 -0.97
CA PRO A 102 0.70 19.08 -0.28
C PRO A 102 0.89 18.43 1.10
N GLU A 103 -0.21 18.19 1.82
CA GLU A 103 -0.17 17.56 3.14
C GLU A 103 0.33 16.13 3.06
N ILE A 104 -0.09 15.37 2.04
CA ILE A 104 0.35 13.99 1.82
C ILE A 104 1.81 13.94 1.41
N GLN A 105 2.28 14.88 0.57
CA GLN A 105 3.69 14.96 0.22
C GLN A 105 4.58 15.27 1.43
N VAL A 106 4.15 16.21 2.29
CA VAL A 106 4.86 16.56 3.53
C VAL A 106 4.89 15.36 4.48
N MET A 107 3.76 14.68 4.69
CA MET A 107 3.71 13.47 5.53
C MET A 107 4.60 12.36 4.98
N ARG A 108 4.63 12.15 3.65
CA ARG A 108 5.50 11.16 3.01
C ARG A 108 6.98 11.50 3.19
N GLN A 109 7.37 12.76 3.05
CA GLN A 109 8.74 13.21 3.31
C GLN A 109 9.12 13.04 4.79
N GLN A 110 8.22 13.40 5.71
CA GLN A 110 8.44 13.23 7.15
C GLN A 110 8.61 11.75 7.52
N ALA A 111 7.71 10.88 7.06
CA ALA A 111 7.80 9.44 7.31
C ALA A 111 9.08 8.82 6.73
N LYS A 112 9.49 9.25 5.52
CA LYS A 112 10.74 8.78 4.91
C LYS A 112 11.97 9.25 5.70
N SER A 113 11.96 10.50 6.17
CA SER A 113 13.02 11.04 7.02
C SER A 113 13.12 10.26 8.33
N GLU A 114 11.99 10.07 9.01
CA GLU A 114 11.92 9.34 10.28
C GLU A 114 12.34 7.87 10.14
N PHE A 115 11.94 7.20 9.06
CA PHE A 115 12.38 5.84 8.75
C PHE A 115 13.90 5.77 8.56
N ASN A 116 14.49 6.72 7.83
CA ASN A 116 15.93 6.77 7.63
C ASN A 116 16.67 7.00 8.96
N THR A 117 16.18 7.91 9.81
CA THR A 117 16.76 8.14 11.14
C THR A 117 16.67 6.87 12.00
N PHE A 118 15.52 6.20 12.03
CA PHE A 118 15.36 4.97 12.79
C PHE A 118 16.27 3.85 12.27
N LYS A 119 16.43 3.74 10.95
CA LYS A 119 17.35 2.80 10.34
C LYS A 119 18.81 3.09 10.75
N GLU A 120 19.23 4.34 10.74
CA GLU A 120 20.56 4.74 11.20
C GLU A 120 20.77 4.45 12.69
N GLU A 121 19.76 4.66 13.53
CA GLU A 121 19.80 4.30 14.95
C GLU A 121 19.99 2.78 15.14
N LEU A 122 19.22 1.96 14.41
CA LEU A 122 19.37 0.50 14.41
C LEU A 122 20.76 0.06 13.93
N ASP A 123 21.25 0.62 12.82
CA ASP A 123 22.57 0.29 12.28
C ASP A 123 23.69 0.63 13.29
N ASN A 124 23.53 1.70 14.06
CA ASN A 124 24.47 2.06 15.12
C ASN A 124 24.37 1.13 16.34
N GLU A 125 23.17 0.72 16.71
CA GLU A 125 22.95 -0.22 17.81
C GLU A 125 23.54 -1.60 17.49
N ILE A 126 23.35 -2.09 16.26
CA ILE A 126 23.97 -3.33 15.76
C ILE A 126 25.50 -3.24 15.87
N LYS A 127 26.10 -2.15 15.40
CA LYS A 127 27.57 -1.97 15.50
C LYS A 127 28.07 -1.98 16.94
N GLU A 128 27.30 -1.42 17.88
CA GLU A 128 27.70 -1.38 19.27
C GLU A 128 27.57 -2.76 19.94
N LEU A 129 26.52 -3.52 19.59
CA LEU A 129 26.37 -4.92 20.00
C LEU A 129 27.51 -5.79 19.45
N ASP A 130 27.91 -5.60 18.19
CA ASP A 130 29.03 -6.32 17.60
C ASP A 130 30.35 -6.06 18.35
N LYS A 131 30.61 -4.81 18.76
CA LYS A 131 31.78 -4.48 19.60
C LYS A 131 31.71 -5.15 20.97
N GLN A 132 30.53 -5.17 21.59
CA GLN A 132 30.35 -5.84 22.88
C GLN A 132 30.62 -7.34 22.77
N ILE A 133 30.14 -7.98 21.69
CA ILE A 133 30.40 -9.39 21.38
C ILE A 133 31.91 -9.64 21.24
N GLU A 134 32.63 -8.79 20.48
CA GLU A 134 34.09 -8.94 20.35
C GLU A 134 34.83 -8.77 21.68
N ARG A 135 34.43 -7.79 22.50
CA ARG A 135 35.02 -7.62 23.84
C ARG A 135 34.78 -8.82 24.75
N ILE A 136 33.60 -9.43 24.69
CA ILE A 136 33.29 -10.66 25.44
C ILE A 136 34.20 -11.80 24.96
N LYS A 137 34.37 -11.97 23.65
CA LYS A 137 35.28 -12.98 23.08
C LYS A 137 36.73 -12.78 23.51
N GLU A 138 37.21 -11.54 23.60
CA GLU A 138 38.55 -11.22 24.10
C GLU A 138 38.71 -11.63 25.57
N LEU A 139 37.76 -11.22 26.44
CA LEU A 139 37.77 -11.59 27.85
C LEU A 139 37.71 -13.12 28.05
N GLU A 140 36.94 -13.83 27.24
CA GLU A 140 36.92 -15.30 27.27
C GLU A 140 38.27 -15.93 26.91
N ARG A 141 39.01 -15.36 25.95
CA ARG A 141 40.36 -15.83 25.58
C ARG A 141 41.34 -15.60 26.73
N GLU A 142 41.33 -14.40 27.31
CA GLU A 142 42.18 -14.05 28.45
C GLU A 142 41.93 -14.97 29.65
N HIS A 143 40.65 -15.19 30.00
CA HIS A 143 40.28 -16.07 31.11
C HIS A 143 40.71 -17.53 30.88
N LYS A 144 40.57 -18.04 29.64
CA LYS A 144 41.08 -19.38 29.29
C LYS A 144 42.60 -19.48 29.41
N HIS A 145 43.34 -18.45 28.98
CA HIS A 145 44.80 -18.39 29.15
C HIS A 145 45.20 -18.37 30.63
N TYR A 146 44.55 -17.52 31.42
CA TYR A 146 44.80 -17.43 32.86
C TYR A 146 44.60 -18.78 33.57
N LEU A 147 43.49 -19.48 33.28
CA LEU A 147 43.23 -20.82 33.82
C LEU A 147 44.28 -21.85 33.39
N ALA A 148 44.73 -21.80 32.14
CA ALA A 148 45.78 -22.68 31.64
C ALA A 148 47.11 -22.44 32.37
N GLU A 149 47.49 -21.18 32.60
CA GLU A 149 48.70 -20.82 33.36
C GLU A 149 48.65 -21.28 34.81
N GLN A 150 47.49 -21.11 35.48
CA GLN A 150 47.29 -21.63 36.83
C GLN A 150 47.51 -23.15 36.87
N LYS A 151 46.92 -23.89 35.93
CA LYS A 151 47.04 -25.35 35.86
C LYS A 151 48.47 -25.81 35.57
N ILE A 152 49.19 -25.09 34.69
CA ILE A 152 50.62 -25.33 34.45
C ILE A 152 51.44 -25.08 35.72
N SER A 153 51.15 -24.01 36.47
CA SER A 153 51.83 -23.69 37.72
C SER A 153 51.60 -24.76 38.79
N GLU A 154 50.36 -25.25 38.93
CA GLU A 154 50.02 -26.37 39.81
C GLU A 154 50.76 -27.66 39.42
N LEU A 155 50.78 -28.00 38.12
CA LEU A 155 51.52 -29.16 37.62
C LEU A 155 53.02 -29.05 37.91
N ARG A 156 53.62 -27.87 37.70
CA ARG A 156 55.04 -27.62 38.02
C ARG A 156 55.35 -27.75 39.51
N LYS A 157 54.47 -27.28 40.39
CA LYS A 157 54.63 -27.45 41.85
C LYS A 157 54.58 -28.92 42.27
N ASN A 158 53.78 -29.74 41.57
CA ASN A 158 53.68 -31.17 41.86
C ASN A 158 54.86 -31.98 41.29
N ILE A 159 55.54 -31.51 40.24
CA ILE A 159 56.74 -32.15 39.66
C ILE A 159 58.00 -31.87 40.49
N ASN A 160 58.08 -30.71 41.16
CA ASN A 160 59.23 -30.30 41.98
C ASN A 160 59.10 -30.70 43.48
N ARG A 161 58.18 -31.61 43.81
CA ARG A 161 58.04 -32.26 45.12
C ARG A 161 58.49 -33.71 45.00
#